data_AF-A0A917J5Y7-F1
#
_entry.id   AF-A0A917J5Y7-F1
#
_cell.length_a   1.000
_cell.length_b   1.000
_cell.length_c   1.000
_cell.angle_alpha   90.00
_cell.angle_beta   90.00
_cell.angle_gamma   90.00
#
_symmetry.space_group_name_H-M   'P 1'
#
loop_
_entity.id
_entity.type
_entity.pdbx_description
1 polymer ?
#
loop_
_entity_poly.entity_id
_entity_poly.type
_entity_poly.pdbx_seq_one_letter_code
_entity_poly.pdbx_strand_id
1 'polypeptide(L)'
;MKSVDGDAGGGVTQTPAQSRAGSPFLDQRPKAAGNPIVLISGNSNWNIKGTDGVTAVPGSPEFILMHELVGHAIPIILGKMEGNAVVNENKVRREVNVPLRQADPRHLESNFGN
;
A
#
# COMPACT_ATOMS: atom_id res chain seq x y z
N MET A 1 12.65 1.41 -10.65
CA MET A 1 12.52 2.41 -9.56
C MET A 1 12.11 1.64 -8.32
N LYS A 2 12.77 1.88 -7.17
CA LYS A 2 12.54 1.15 -5.92
C LYS A 2 11.17 1.52 -5.34
N SER A 3 10.34 0.54 -5.02
CA SER A 3 9.09 0.76 -4.26
C SER A 3 9.47 1.30 -2.89
N VAL A 4 8.84 2.39 -2.47
CA VAL A 4 9.03 2.98 -1.15
C VAL A 4 8.54 2.04 -0.03
N ASP A 5 7.74 1.04 -0.36
CA ASP A 5 7.30 -0.01 0.56
C ASP A 5 8.46 -0.99 0.86
N GLY A 6 9.41 -1.13 -0.07
CA GLY A 6 10.64 -1.91 0.14
C GLY A 6 11.75 -1.16 0.90
N ASP A 7 11.87 0.16 0.72
CA ASP A 7 13.03 0.94 1.20
C ASP A 7 12.70 2.04 2.23
N ALA A 8 11.42 2.34 2.52
CA ALA A 8 11.00 3.40 3.45
C ALA A 8 10.26 2.90 4.69
N GLY A 9 10.57 1.70 5.18
CA GLY A 9 10.68 1.50 6.64
C GLY A 9 9.42 1.14 7.40
N GLY A 10 8.68 0.11 6.98
CA GLY A 10 7.99 -0.69 8.00
C GLY A 10 6.90 -1.66 7.56
N GLY A 11 6.47 -1.66 6.29
CA GLY A 11 5.44 -2.55 5.78
C GLY A 11 5.62 -2.84 4.29
N VAL A 12 5.13 -4.00 3.82
CA VAL A 12 5.07 -4.34 2.40
C VAL A 12 3.84 -5.19 2.11
N THR A 13 3.18 -4.90 0.98
CA THR A 13 2.11 -5.72 0.41
C THR A 13 2.59 -6.43 -0.84
N GLN A 14 2.49 -7.76 -0.85
CA GLN A 14 2.82 -8.60 -2.00
C GLN A 14 1.63 -9.44 -2.41
N THR A 15 1.59 -9.82 -3.68
CA THR A 15 0.59 -10.77 -4.19
C THR A 15 1.34 -11.94 -4.84
N PRO A 16 1.35 -13.13 -4.21
CA PRO A 16 1.89 -14.30 -4.89
C PRO A 16 1.03 -14.59 -6.13
N ALA A 17 1.68 -15.03 -7.21
CA ALA A 17 0.96 -15.49 -8.38
C ALA A 17 0.05 -16.68 -8.00
N GLN A 18 -1.19 -16.69 -8.47
CA GLN A 18 -2.12 -17.77 -8.19
C GLN A 18 -1.80 -18.99 -9.06
N SER A 19 -1.83 -20.20 -8.48
CA SER A 19 -1.75 -21.42 -9.28
C SER A 19 -2.99 -21.52 -10.17
N ARG A 20 -2.81 -21.62 -11.50
CA ARG A 20 -3.94 -21.85 -12.41
C ARG A 20 -4.47 -23.28 -12.20
N ALA A 21 -5.76 -23.43 -11.93
CA ALA A 21 -6.38 -24.75 -11.81
C ALA A 21 -6.08 -25.61 -13.07
N GLY A 22 -5.44 -26.77 -12.85
CA GLY A 22 -5.03 -27.69 -13.92
C GLY A 22 -3.74 -27.32 -14.68
N SER A 23 -2.92 -26.38 -14.16
CA SER A 23 -1.62 -26.03 -14.76
C SER A 23 -0.49 -26.11 -13.73
N PRO A 24 0.70 -26.64 -14.11
CA PRO A 24 1.90 -26.53 -13.28
C PRO A 24 2.53 -25.13 -13.29
N PHE A 25 1.99 -24.19 -14.08
CA PHE A 25 2.51 -22.83 -14.23
C PHE A 25 1.73 -21.83 -13.36
N LEU A 26 2.46 -20.87 -12.78
CA LEU A 26 1.88 -19.72 -12.06
C LEU A 26 1.09 -18.84 -13.05
N ASP A 27 -0.13 -18.48 -12.69
CA ASP A 27 -0.95 -17.54 -13.47
C ASP A 27 -0.49 -16.11 -13.21
N GLN A 28 0.21 -15.53 -14.18
CA GLN A 28 0.71 -14.15 -14.12
C GLN A 28 -0.20 -13.18 -14.89
N ARG A 29 -1.38 -13.61 -15.35
CA ARG A 29 -2.28 -12.71 -16.09
C ARG A 29 -2.82 -11.60 -15.18
N PRO A 30 -2.95 -10.36 -15.69
CA PRO A 30 -3.73 -9.34 -14.99
C PRO A 30 -5.14 -9.89 -14.73
N LYS A 31 -5.58 -9.90 -13.46
CA LYS A 31 -6.80 -10.55 -12.90
C LYS A 31 -6.65 -11.95 -12.28
N ALA A 32 -5.47 -12.57 -12.28
CA ALA A 32 -5.19 -13.80 -11.52
C ALA A 32 -4.39 -13.53 -10.23
N ALA A 33 -4.86 -12.52 -9.50
CA ALA A 33 -4.28 -12.09 -8.24
C ALA A 33 -4.40 -13.18 -7.16
N GLY A 34 -3.27 -13.67 -6.64
CA GLY A 34 -3.31 -14.37 -5.36
C GLY A 34 -3.71 -13.44 -4.22
N ASN A 35 -4.06 -14.03 -3.08
CA ASN A 35 -4.44 -13.25 -1.90
C ASN A 35 -3.30 -12.31 -1.50
N PRO A 36 -3.57 -11.01 -1.26
CA PRO A 36 -2.54 -10.10 -0.77
C PRO A 36 -1.97 -10.59 0.57
N ILE A 37 -0.65 -10.55 0.67
CA ILE A 37 0.11 -10.81 1.88
C ILE A 37 0.68 -9.47 2.35
N VAL A 38 0.31 -9.06 3.55
CA VAL A 38 0.81 -7.85 4.20
C VAL A 38 1.80 -8.26 5.28
N LEU A 39 3.02 -7.75 5.21
CA LEU A 39 4.06 -7.95 6.23
C LEU A 39 4.40 -6.61 6.87
N ILE A 40 4.31 -6.54 8.20
CA ILE A 40 4.63 -5.34 8.99
C ILE A 40 5.78 -5.66 9.93
N SER A 41 6.80 -4.80 9.94
CA SER A 41 8.00 -4.94 10.77
C SER A 41 7.76 -4.70 12.27
N GLY A 42 6.67 -4.02 12.63
CA GLY A 42 6.43 -3.53 14.00
C GLY A 42 7.22 -2.29 14.39
N ASN A 43 8.06 -1.75 13.50
CA ASN A 43 8.81 -0.51 13.75
C ASN A 43 8.08 0.71 13.19
N SER A 44 8.26 1.86 13.84
CA SER A 44 7.71 3.12 13.36
C SER A 44 8.58 3.75 12.27
N ASN A 45 7.94 4.39 11.30
CA ASN A 45 8.57 5.25 10.30
C ASN A 45 8.35 6.73 10.63
N TRP A 46 9.42 7.41 11.05
CA TRP A 46 9.37 8.83 11.41
C TRP A 46 9.68 9.79 10.25
N ASN A 47 9.93 9.26 9.05
CA ASN A 47 10.27 10.07 7.88
C ASN A 47 9.05 10.51 7.06
N ILE A 48 7.85 10.12 7.47
CA ILE A 48 6.61 10.47 6.77
C ILE A 48 6.29 11.94 7.01
N LYS A 49 6.19 12.71 5.93
CA LYS A 49 5.89 14.15 5.96
C LYS A 49 4.41 14.43 5.83
N GLY A 50 3.96 15.50 6.49
CA GLY A 50 2.62 16.03 6.41
C GLY A 50 2.42 16.90 5.18
N THR A 51 1.21 17.44 5.00
CA THR A 51 0.84 18.24 3.83
C THR A 51 1.67 19.50 3.62
N ASP A 52 2.35 20.00 4.67
CA ASP A 52 3.29 21.12 4.61
C ASP A 52 4.69 20.71 4.11
N GLY A 53 4.95 19.42 3.93
CA GLY A 53 6.24 18.85 3.52
C GLY A 53 7.33 18.86 4.60
N VAL A 54 7.03 19.35 5.80
CA VAL A 54 8.02 19.57 6.87
C VAL A 54 7.67 18.77 8.12
N THR A 55 6.43 18.89 8.58
CA THR A 55 5.94 18.27 9.81
C THR A 55 5.92 16.76 9.66
N ALA A 56 6.43 16.03 10.65
CA ALA A 56 6.31 14.57 10.66
C ALA A 56 4.88 14.17 11.01
N VAL A 57 4.33 13.16 10.32
CA VAL A 57 3.03 12.58 10.67
C VAL A 57 3.20 11.19 11.27
N PRO A 58 2.22 10.70 12.05
CA PRO A 58 2.30 9.38 12.66
C PRO A 58 2.55 8.29 11.61
N GLY A 59 3.63 7.55 11.82
CA GLY A 59 4.02 6.36 11.06
C GLY A 59 4.28 5.18 11.99
N SER A 60 3.54 5.06 13.09
CA SER A 60 3.54 3.88 13.95
C SER A 60 2.98 2.66 13.20
N PRO A 61 3.26 1.42 13.68
CA PRO A 61 2.93 0.20 12.94
C PRO A 61 1.47 0.08 12.51
N GLU A 62 0.53 0.62 13.29
CA GLU A 62 -0.90 0.65 12.96
C GLU A 62 -1.21 1.55 11.75
N PHE A 63 -0.52 2.68 11.58
CA PHE A 63 -0.67 3.53 10.40
C PHE A 63 0.01 2.93 9.18
N ILE A 64 1.12 2.22 9.38
CA ILE A 64 1.77 1.46 8.31
C ILE A 64 0.86 0.32 7.86
N LEU A 65 0.28 -0.45 8.79
CA LEU A 65 -0.70 -1.48 8.45
C LEU A 65 -1.91 -0.90 7.71
N MET A 66 -2.43 0.25 8.17
CA MET A 66 -3.51 0.95 7.48
C MET A 66 -3.10 1.31 6.04
N HIS A 67 -1.90 1.86 5.83
CA HIS A 67 -1.37 2.15 4.50
C HIS A 67 -1.29 0.91 3.63
N GLU A 68 -0.74 -0.20 4.14
CA GLU A 68 -0.68 -1.46 3.38
C GLU A 68 -2.07 -1.97 2.99
N LEU A 69 -3.04 -1.87 3.89
CA LEU A 69 -4.40 -2.32 3.62
C LEU A 69 -5.12 -1.43 2.60
N VAL A 70 -5.19 -0.12 2.86
CA VAL A 70 -6.02 0.79 2.03
C VAL A 70 -5.28 1.32 0.81
N GLY A 71 -3.97 1.39 0.87
CA GLY A 71 -3.12 1.81 -0.24
C GLY A 71 -2.86 0.69 -1.24
N HIS A 72 -2.83 -0.57 -0.80
CA HIS A 72 -2.37 -1.69 -1.64
C HIS A 72 -3.30 -2.92 -1.61
N ALA A 73 -3.52 -3.56 -0.45
CA ALA A 73 -4.20 -4.85 -0.39
C ALA A 73 -5.67 -4.79 -0.84
N ILE A 74 -6.42 -3.77 -0.43
CA ILE A 74 -7.81 -3.57 -0.85
C ILE A 74 -7.89 -3.21 -2.35
N PRO A 75 -7.09 -2.28 -2.89
CA PRO A 75 -6.98 -2.07 -4.34
C PRO A 75 -6.67 -3.34 -5.14
N ILE A 76 -5.80 -4.22 -4.64
CA ILE A 76 -5.54 -5.55 -5.22
C ILE A 76 -6.81 -6.39 -5.31
N ILE A 77 -7.63 -6.41 -4.25
CA ILE A 77 -8.87 -7.21 -4.16
C ILE A 77 -9.97 -6.62 -5.06
N LEU A 78 -10.12 -5.29 -5.07
CA LEU A 78 -11.20 -4.59 -5.79
C LEU A 78 -10.81 -4.20 -7.23
N GLY A 79 -9.54 -4.34 -7.60
CA GLY A 79 -8.96 -3.99 -8.90
C GLY A 79 -8.46 -2.55 -9.00
N LYS A 80 -9.09 -1.60 -8.31
CA LYS A 80 -8.64 -0.21 -8.12
C LYS A 80 -9.51 0.51 -7.08
N MET A 81 -9.00 1.57 -6.47
CA MET A 81 -9.83 2.59 -5.82
C MET A 81 -9.65 3.94 -6.53
N GLU A 82 -8.81 4.82 -5.99
CA GLU A 82 -8.51 6.16 -6.53
C GLU A 82 -7.29 6.19 -7.45
N GLY A 83 -6.53 5.09 -7.51
CA GLY A 83 -5.30 4.96 -8.28
C GLY A 83 -4.02 5.43 -7.55
N ASN A 84 -4.14 5.98 -6.34
CA ASN A 84 -2.99 6.41 -5.53
C ASN A 84 -3.14 5.99 -4.06
N ALA A 85 -2.12 5.34 -3.52
CA ALA A 85 -2.13 4.77 -2.17
C ALA A 85 -2.21 5.85 -1.09
N VAL A 86 -1.48 6.97 -1.25
CA VAL A 86 -1.48 8.08 -0.29
C VAL A 86 -2.82 8.83 -0.30
N VAL A 87 -3.48 8.93 -1.45
CA VAL A 87 -4.85 9.48 -1.54
C VAL A 87 -5.82 8.64 -0.73
N ASN A 88 -5.75 7.30 -0.84
CA ASN A 88 -6.58 6.40 -0.05
C ASN A 88 -6.27 6.51 1.45
N GLU A 89 -4.98 6.49 1.82
CA GLU A 89 -4.51 6.66 3.20
C GLU A 89 -5.06 7.97 3.82
N ASN A 90 -4.99 9.08 3.08
CA ASN A 90 -5.47 10.38 3.55
C ASN A 90 -6.98 10.46 3.74
N LYS A 91 -7.78 9.67 3.01
CA LYS A 91 -9.22 9.57 3.27
C LYS A 91 -9.47 8.98 4.66
N VAL A 92 -8.82 7.86 4.97
CA VAL A 92 -8.94 7.20 6.28
C VAL A 92 -8.40 8.10 7.39
N ARG A 93 -7.25 8.74 7.18
CA ARG A 93 -6.68 9.69 8.16
C ARG A 93 -7.64 10.82 8.50
N ARG A 94 -8.39 11.34 7.51
CA ARG A 94 -9.42 12.35 7.73
C ARG A 94 -10.61 11.80 8.53
N GLU A 95 -11.04 10.58 8.25
CA GLU A 95 -12.15 9.92 8.96
C GLU A 95 -11.82 9.65 10.43
N VAL A 96 -10.55 9.32 10.73
CA VAL A 96 -10.08 9.06 12.10
C VAL A 96 -9.41 10.27 12.77
N ASN A 97 -9.52 11.45 12.15
CA ASN A 97 -9.03 12.74 12.65
C ASN A 97 -7.53 12.75 13.06
N VAL A 98 -6.66 12.29 12.15
CA VAL A 98 -5.19 12.35 12.32
C VAL A 98 -4.53 13.15 11.20
N PRO A 99 -3.29 13.65 11.41
CA PRO A 99 -2.58 14.43 10.40
C PRO A 99 -2.46 13.71 9.06
N LEU A 100 -2.69 14.45 7.97
CA LEU A 100 -2.61 13.97 6.59
C LEU A 100 -1.16 13.91 6.10
N ARG A 101 -0.84 12.86 5.36
CA ARG A 101 0.46 12.67 4.69
C ARG A 101 0.56 13.55 3.44
N GLN A 102 1.76 14.03 3.16
CA GLN A 102 2.09 14.73 1.92
C GLN A 102 1.71 13.87 0.71
N ALA A 103 1.01 14.46 -0.26
CA ALA A 103 0.68 13.76 -1.49
C ALA A 103 1.95 13.32 -2.23
N ASP A 104 1.97 12.07 -2.70
CA ASP A 104 3.00 11.56 -3.62
C ASP A 104 2.31 11.03 -4.88
N PRO A 105 2.32 11.79 -6.00
CA PRO A 105 1.67 11.38 -7.24
C PRO A 105 2.21 10.06 -7.81
N ARG A 106 3.40 9.63 -7.41
CA ARG A 106 4.04 8.39 -7.90
C ARG A 106 3.80 7.19 -6.98
N HIS A 107 3.22 7.39 -5.80
CA HIS A 107 2.85 6.31 -4.89
C HIS A 107 1.50 5.72 -5.30
N LEU A 108 1.52 5.01 -6.44
CA LEU A 108 0.34 4.37 -7.01
C LEU A 108 -0.18 3.26 -6.10
N GLU A 109 -1.47 2.96 -6.24
CA GLU A 109 -2.02 1.73 -5.70
C GLU A 109 -1.29 0.51 -6.28
N SER A 110 -1.19 -0.55 -5.49
CA SER A 110 -0.88 -1.85 -6.06
C SER A 110 -2.08 -2.33 -6.86
N ASN A 111 -1.93 -2.46 -8.17
CA ASN A 111 -2.94 -3.03 -9.05
C ASN A 111 -2.29 -4.03 -10.02
N PHE A 112 -3.08 -4.96 -10.52
CA PHE A 112 -2.63 -5.88 -11.56
C PHE A 112 -2.84 -5.20 -12.92
N GLY A 113 -1.80 -4.56 -13.47
CA GLY A 113 -1.92 -4.02 -14.83
C GLY A 113 -0.91 -2.98 -15.33
N ASN A 114 0.18 -2.70 -14.63
CA ASN A 114 1.28 -1.89 -15.17
C ASN A 114 2.55 -2.72 -15.39
#